data_AF-A0A3E2VWI2-F1
#
_entry.id   AF-A0A3E2VWI2-F1
#
_cell.length_a   1.000
_cell.length_b   1.000
_cell.length_c   1.000
_cell.angle_alpha   90.00
_cell.angle_beta   90.00
_cell.angle_gamma   90.00
#
_symmetry.space_group_name_H-M   'P 1'
#
loop_
_entity.id
_entity.type
_entity.pdbx_description
1 polymer ?
#
loop_
_entity_poly.entity_id
_entity_poly.type
_entity_poly.pdbx_seq_one_letter_code
_entity_poly.pdbx_strand_id
1 'polypeptide(L)'
;MSYSYYTRWRFLRMKYYMCIGIYRKSLAKYKEVEAMRKIIIAGHGNFAEGIQSSLELIMGMQDCITTLCTYLDFENVEEKVDNMMKETHESDEIVILTDLFGGSVNNFFLRYLEKGNVHLIAGTNLLLLIEIVCHINDADLNKVIEDALYNVRSSIVYCNKCREEDVLSEF
;
A
#
# COMPACT_ATOMS: atom_id res chain seq x y z
N MET A 1 -51.28 -28.28 -31.66
CA MET A 1 -50.05 -27.50 -31.94
C MET A 1 -49.48 -26.98 -30.63
N SER A 2 -48.63 -27.74 -29.91
CA SER A 2 -48.04 -27.22 -28.65
C SER A 2 -46.79 -27.96 -28.13
N TYR A 3 -46.21 -28.91 -28.87
CA TYR A 3 -45.02 -29.66 -28.41
C TYR A 3 -43.68 -29.21 -29.03
N SER A 4 -43.70 -28.33 -30.04
CA SER A 4 -42.49 -27.93 -30.81
C SER A 4 -41.69 -26.78 -30.18
N TYR A 5 -42.30 -25.98 -29.29
CA TYR A 5 -41.64 -24.80 -28.71
C TYR A 5 -40.81 -25.09 -27.46
N TYR A 6 -41.18 -26.11 -26.67
CA TYR A 6 -40.51 -26.40 -25.39
C TYR A 6 -39.10 -27.01 -25.55
N THR A 7 -38.89 -27.82 -26.59
CA THR A 7 -37.59 -28.46 -26.85
C THR A 7 -36.57 -27.45 -27.40
N ARG A 8 -36.99 -26.49 -28.22
CA ARG A 8 -36.11 -25.46 -28.81
C ARG A 8 -35.55 -24.50 -27.75
N TRP A 9 -36.34 -24.15 -26.73
CA TRP A 9 -35.90 -23.30 -25.62
C TRP A 9 -34.90 -23.98 -24.68
N ARG A 10 -35.01 -25.30 -24.47
CA ARG A 10 -34.06 -26.06 -23.65
C ARG A 10 -32.66 -26.10 -24.27
N PHE A 11 -32.56 -26.24 -25.60
CA PHE A 11 -31.29 -26.22 -26.33
C PHE A 11 -30.64 -24.82 -26.35
N LEU A 12 -31.42 -23.75 -26.44
CA LEU A 12 -30.90 -22.38 -26.38
C LEU A 12 -30.35 -22.02 -24.98
N ARG A 13 -31.06 -22.40 -23.91
CA ARG A 13 -30.53 -22.24 -22.53
C ARG A 13 -29.24 -23.03 -22.32
N MET A 14 -29.18 -24.27 -22.79
CA MET A 14 -28.01 -25.11 -22.59
C MET A 14 -26.77 -24.57 -23.32
N LYS A 15 -26.93 -24.02 -24.53
CA LYS A 15 -25.85 -23.30 -25.22
C LYS A 15 -25.45 -22.01 -24.49
N TYR A 16 -26.41 -21.27 -23.92
CA TYR A 16 -26.14 -20.03 -23.18
C TYR A 16 -25.35 -20.30 -21.88
N TYR A 17 -25.74 -21.32 -21.09
CA TYR A 17 -25.00 -21.73 -19.89
C TYR A 17 -23.63 -22.34 -20.22
N MET A 18 -23.49 -23.03 -21.35
CA MET A 18 -22.19 -23.54 -21.82
C MET A 18 -21.27 -22.41 -22.26
N CYS A 19 -21.77 -21.39 -22.95
CA CYS A 19 -21.01 -20.17 -23.26
C CYS A 19 -20.59 -19.44 -21.99
N ILE A 20 -21.48 -19.22 -21.00
CA ILE A 20 -21.13 -18.62 -19.71
C ILE A 20 -20.10 -19.47 -18.95
N GLY A 21 -20.22 -20.80 -18.98
CA GLY A 21 -19.29 -21.72 -18.32
C GLY A 21 -17.90 -21.73 -18.98
N ILE A 22 -17.84 -21.65 -20.31
CA ILE A 22 -16.59 -21.50 -21.07
C ILE A 22 -15.98 -20.11 -20.83
N TYR A 23 -16.80 -19.05 -20.78
CA TYR A 23 -16.36 -17.69 -20.47
C TYR A 23 -15.85 -17.55 -19.02
N ARG A 24 -16.52 -18.18 -18.05
CA ARG A 24 -16.05 -18.25 -16.65
C ARG A 24 -14.76 -19.05 -16.49
N LYS A 25 -14.60 -20.16 -17.22
CA LYS A 25 -13.33 -20.91 -17.26
C LYS A 25 -12.22 -20.15 -17.98
N SER A 26 -12.57 -19.34 -19.00
CA SER A 26 -11.65 -18.43 -19.68
C SER A 26 -11.21 -17.28 -18.77
N LEU A 27 -12.13 -16.69 -17.99
CA LEU A 27 -11.83 -15.66 -16.99
C LEU A 27 -11.02 -16.21 -15.81
N ALA A 28 -11.27 -17.44 -15.36
CA ALA A 28 -10.42 -18.09 -14.34
C ALA A 28 -8.97 -18.32 -14.81
N LYS A 29 -8.70 -18.24 -16.11
CA LYS A 29 -7.36 -18.33 -16.71
C LYS A 29 -6.65 -16.97 -16.77
N TYR A 30 -7.39 -15.88 -16.64
CA TYR A 30 -6.90 -14.52 -16.46
C TYR A 30 -7.37 -14.06 -15.08
N LYS A 31 -6.68 -14.53 -14.04
CA LYS A 31 -6.66 -13.77 -12.79
C LYS A 31 -6.04 -12.43 -13.20
N GLU A 32 -6.87 -11.40 -13.38
CA GLU A 32 -6.33 -10.04 -13.42
C GLU A 32 -5.43 -9.95 -12.18
N VAL A 33 -4.14 -9.68 -12.40
CA VAL A 33 -3.29 -9.27 -11.31
C VAL A 33 -3.85 -7.92 -10.94
N GLU A 34 -4.78 -7.91 -9.98
CA GLU A 34 -5.28 -6.67 -9.39
C GLU A 34 -4.03 -5.90 -8.95
N ALA A 35 -3.90 -4.66 -9.43
CA ALA A 35 -2.83 -3.78 -9.00
C ALA A 35 -2.96 -3.63 -7.48
N MET A 36 -2.00 -4.16 -6.74
CA MET A 36 -2.02 -4.11 -5.28
C MET A 36 -1.13 -2.99 -4.80
N ARG A 37 -1.62 -2.20 -3.85
CA ARG A 37 -0.83 -1.17 -3.20
C ARG A 37 -0.19 -1.73 -1.95
N LYS A 38 1.12 -1.52 -1.83
CA LYS A 38 1.91 -2.00 -0.71
C LYS A 38 2.62 -0.84 -0.05
N ILE A 39 2.67 -0.86 1.27
CA ILE A 39 3.42 0.08 2.08
C ILE A 39 4.59 -0.67 2.71
N ILE A 40 5.80 -0.18 2.49
CA ILE A 40 7.00 -0.69 3.14
C ILE A 40 7.46 0.35 4.14
N ILE A 41 7.55 0.00 5.41
CA ILE A 41 8.13 0.85 6.45
C ILE A 41 9.52 0.33 6.74
N ALA A 42 10.55 1.17 6.63
CA ALA A 42 11.94 0.76 6.84
C ALA A 42 12.68 1.71 7.76
N GLY A 43 13.54 1.17 8.64
CA GLY A 43 14.36 2.01 9.51
C GLY A 43 15.36 1.24 10.35
N HIS A 44 16.12 1.98 11.16
CA HIS A 44 17.13 1.43 12.06
C HIS A 44 16.50 0.78 13.28
N GLY A 45 17.06 -0.35 13.72
CA GLY A 45 16.57 -1.10 14.86
C GLY A 45 15.09 -1.44 14.70
N ASN A 46 14.31 -1.25 15.77
CA ASN A 46 12.88 -1.56 15.81
C ASN A 46 11.98 -0.41 15.34
N PHE A 47 12.49 0.59 14.61
CA PHE A 47 11.70 1.75 14.19
C PHE A 47 10.43 1.35 13.42
N ALA A 48 10.59 0.50 12.40
CA ALA A 48 9.51 0.13 11.49
C ALA A 48 8.40 -0.67 12.20
N GLU A 49 8.76 -1.66 12.99
CA GLU A 49 7.80 -2.43 13.80
C GLU A 49 7.16 -1.58 14.89
N GLY A 50 7.90 -0.66 15.53
CA GLY A 50 7.37 0.20 16.58
C GLY A 50 6.29 1.17 16.07
N ILE A 51 6.53 1.79 14.91
CA ILE A 51 5.54 2.68 14.31
C ILE A 51 4.35 1.92 13.73
N GLN A 52 4.57 0.73 13.15
CA GLN A 52 3.47 -0.18 12.74
C GLN A 52 2.61 -0.55 13.96
N SER A 53 3.23 -0.98 15.06
CA SER A 53 2.51 -1.34 16.28
C SER A 53 1.66 -0.18 16.80
N SER A 54 2.19 1.05 16.75
CA SER A 54 1.44 2.25 17.14
C SER A 54 0.25 2.52 16.21
N LEU A 55 0.43 2.33 14.90
CA LEU A 55 -0.65 2.43 13.92
C LEU A 55 -1.75 1.40 14.17
N GLU A 56 -1.38 0.15 14.40
CA GLU A 56 -2.33 -0.96 14.60
C GLU A 56 -3.18 -0.77 15.87
N LEU A 57 -2.63 -0.13 16.91
CA LEU A 57 -3.41 0.25 18.09
C LEU A 57 -4.49 1.30 17.77
N ILE A 58 -4.28 2.14 16.74
CA ILE A 58 -5.20 3.22 16.35
C ILE A 58 -6.19 2.75 15.28
N MET A 59 -5.70 2.06 14.24
CA MET A 59 -6.45 1.75 13.02
C MET A 59 -6.73 0.25 12.83
N GLY A 60 -6.20 -0.60 13.72
CA GLY A 60 -6.20 -2.05 13.53
C GLY A 60 -5.15 -2.53 12.53
N MET A 61 -5.02 -3.85 12.42
CA MET A 61 -4.05 -4.53 11.54
C MET A 61 -4.26 -4.12 10.07
N GLN A 62 -3.15 -3.86 9.37
CA GLN A 62 -3.15 -3.46 7.96
C GLN A 62 -2.38 -4.49 7.11
N ASP A 63 -3.10 -5.24 6.28
CA ASP A 63 -2.50 -6.31 5.44
C ASP A 63 -1.56 -5.78 4.34
N CYS A 64 -1.67 -4.49 4.00
CA CYS A 64 -0.85 -3.85 2.96
C CYS A 64 0.51 -3.37 3.48
N ILE A 65 0.81 -3.52 4.78
CA ILE A 65 2.04 -3.02 5.40
C ILE A 65 3.05 -4.15 5.60
N THR A 66 4.29 -3.93 5.14
CA THR A 66 5.45 -4.75 5.48
C THR A 66 6.50 -3.89 6.16
N THR A 67 7.20 -4.43 7.15
CA THR A 67 8.27 -3.73 7.88
C THR A 67 9.65 -4.29 7.55
N LEU A 68 10.64 -3.39 7.56
CA LEU A 68 12.06 -3.69 7.43
C LEU A 68 12.83 -3.04 8.58
N CYS A 69 13.10 -3.82 9.61
CA CYS A 69 13.99 -3.46 10.71
C CYS A 69 15.44 -3.83 10.33
N THR A 70 16.37 -2.88 10.51
CA THR A 70 17.75 -3.04 10.05
C THR A 70 18.74 -2.99 11.22
N TYR A 71 19.89 -3.66 11.08
CA TYR A 71 20.97 -3.70 12.07
C TYR A 71 20.62 -4.38 13.42
N LEU A 72 19.62 -5.25 13.45
CA LEU A 72 19.31 -6.13 14.59
C LEU A 72 20.09 -7.46 14.54
N ASP A 73 20.60 -7.79 13.36
CA ASP A 73 21.34 -8.99 13.04
C ASP A 73 22.57 -8.64 12.17
N PHE A 74 23.36 -9.66 11.83
CA PHE A 74 24.52 -9.51 10.94
C PHE A 74 24.16 -9.62 9.46
N GLU A 75 22.88 -9.54 9.11
CA GLU A 75 22.42 -9.73 7.73
C GLU A 75 22.69 -8.48 6.87
N ASN A 76 22.87 -8.70 5.56
CA ASN A 76 23.10 -7.63 4.62
C ASN A 76 21.78 -6.90 4.32
N VAL A 77 21.68 -5.65 4.77
CA VAL A 77 20.49 -4.80 4.58
C VAL A 77 20.18 -4.57 3.10
N GLU A 78 21.20 -4.42 2.24
CA GLU A 78 21.02 -4.25 0.80
C GLU A 78 20.36 -5.49 0.18
N GLU A 79 20.79 -6.69 0.59
CA GLU A 79 20.21 -7.94 0.11
C GLU A 79 18.75 -8.11 0.56
N LYS A 80 18.42 -7.70 1.80
CA LYS A 80 17.03 -7.68 2.29
C LYS A 80 16.14 -6.78 1.44
N VAL A 81 16.61 -5.56 1.15
CA VAL A 81 15.91 -4.60 0.28
C VAL A 81 15.71 -5.21 -1.11
N ASP A 82 16.77 -5.78 -1.69
CA ASP A 82 16.70 -6.38 -3.02
C ASP A 82 15.70 -7.54 -3.09
N ASN A 83 15.66 -8.39 -2.06
CA ASN A 83 14.72 -9.50 -2.00
C ASN A 83 13.27 -9.00 -1.86
N MET A 84 13.02 -8.04 -0.97
CA MET A 84 11.71 -7.42 -0.81
C MET A 84 11.20 -6.78 -2.11
N MET A 85 12.07 -6.06 -2.82
CA MET A 85 11.69 -5.43 -4.09
C MET A 85 11.53 -6.44 -5.24
N LYS A 86 12.17 -7.62 -5.20
CA LYS A 86 11.98 -8.69 -6.20
C LYS A 86 10.63 -9.40 -6.05
N GLU A 87 10.04 -9.38 -4.86
CA GLU A 87 8.73 -9.98 -4.58
C GLU A 87 7.55 -9.11 -5.06
N THR A 88 7.84 -7.91 -5.58
CA THR A 88 6.83 -6.97 -6.06
C THR A 88 6.60 -7.11 -7.57
N HIS A 89 5.37 -6.90 -8.00
CA HIS A 89 5.00 -6.95 -9.42
C HIS A 89 5.05 -5.57 -10.07
N GLU A 90 5.23 -5.51 -11.39
CA GLU A 90 5.22 -4.24 -12.14
C GLU A 90 3.86 -3.52 -12.08
N SER A 91 2.79 -4.26 -11.82
CA SER A 91 1.43 -3.72 -11.63
C SER A 91 1.18 -3.21 -10.21
N ASP A 92 2.05 -3.49 -9.24
CA ASP A 92 1.88 -3.01 -7.86
C ASP A 92 2.28 -1.53 -7.80
N GLU A 93 1.66 -0.72 -6.94
CA GLU A 93 2.21 0.59 -6.56
C GLU A 93 2.76 0.49 -5.14
N ILE A 94 4.00 0.93 -4.94
CA ILE A 94 4.75 0.72 -3.70
C ILE A 94 5.06 2.06 -3.05
N VAL A 95 4.61 2.24 -1.82
CA VAL A 95 4.95 3.40 -0.99
C VAL A 95 5.97 2.96 0.05
N ILE A 96 7.18 3.51 -0.02
CA ILE A 96 8.28 3.20 0.89
C ILE A 96 8.45 4.39 1.83
N LEU A 97 8.34 4.12 3.12
CA LEU A 97 8.40 5.06 4.22
C LEU A 97 9.63 4.78 5.07
N THR A 98 10.64 5.65 5.00
CA THR A 98 11.89 5.49 5.74
C THR A 98 12.00 6.45 6.92
N ASP A 99 12.81 6.06 7.90
CA ASP A 99 13.08 6.85 9.12
C ASP A 99 13.84 8.15 8.84
N LEU A 100 14.90 8.10 8.04
CA LEU A 100 15.84 9.21 7.88
C LEU A 100 16.34 9.36 6.45
N PHE A 101 16.21 10.58 5.91
CA PHE A 101 16.79 10.94 4.62
C PHE A 101 18.32 10.90 4.65
N GLY A 102 18.94 10.32 3.62
CA GLY A 102 20.39 10.18 3.52
C GLY A 102 20.98 9.03 4.36
N GLY A 103 20.16 8.34 5.16
CA GLY A 103 20.54 7.10 5.82
C GLY A 103 20.81 5.96 4.82
N SER A 104 21.59 4.97 5.22
CA SER A 104 21.89 3.78 4.38
C SER A 104 20.62 3.10 3.88
N VAL A 105 19.65 2.88 4.77
CA VAL A 105 18.35 2.28 4.47
C VAL A 105 17.64 3.04 3.33
N ASN A 106 17.49 4.36 3.46
CA ASN A 106 16.89 5.20 2.42
C ASN A 106 17.66 5.15 1.10
N ASN A 107 19.00 5.17 1.17
CA ASN A 107 19.84 5.16 -0.02
C ASN A 107 19.74 3.84 -0.80
N PHE A 108 19.51 2.71 -0.13
CA PHE A 108 19.28 1.44 -0.82
C PHE A 108 18.01 1.45 -1.67
N PHE A 109 16.98 2.19 -1.25
CA PHE A 109 15.73 2.30 -2.00
C PHE A 109 15.78 3.28 -3.18
N LEU A 110 16.71 4.25 -3.20
CA LEU A 110 16.80 5.26 -4.28
C LEU A 110 16.93 4.65 -5.67
N ARG A 111 17.60 3.49 -5.80
CA ARG A 111 17.80 2.79 -7.07
C ARG A 111 16.49 2.26 -7.70
N TYR A 112 15.41 2.18 -6.93
CA TYR A 112 14.14 1.63 -7.37
C TYR A 112 13.16 2.68 -7.91
N LEU A 113 13.50 3.97 -7.80
CA LEU A 113 12.64 5.08 -8.26
C LEU A 113 12.46 5.12 -9.77
N GLU A 114 13.40 4.57 -10.55
CA GLU A 114 13.29 4.51 -12.02
C GLU A 114 12.14 3.61 -12.49
N LYS A 115 11.60 2.73 -11.64
CA LYS A 115 10.48 1.84 -11.98
C LYS A 115 9.14 2.58 -12.15
N GLY A 116 9.02 3.83 -11.70
CA GLY A 116 7.84 4.68 -11.91
C GLY A 116 6.60 4.33 -11.07
N ASN A 117 6.53 3.13 -10.51
CA ASN A 117 5.49 2.64 -9.60
C ASN A 117 5.96 2.60 -8.12
N VAL A 118 7.10 3.23 -7.83
CA VAL A 118 7.71 3.26 -6.49
C VAL A 118 7.79 4.70 -6.01
N HIS A 119 7.24 4.96 -4.83
CA HIS A 119 7.29 6.24 -4.15
C HIS A 119 8.12 6.09 -2.89
N LEU A 120 9.12 6.94 -2.70
CA LEU A 120 10.00 6.92 -1.52
C LEU A 120 9.86 8.22 -0.73
N ILE A 121 9.50 8.10 0.53
CA ILE A 121 9.39 9.19 1.47
C ILE A 121 10.30 8.88 2.66
N ALA A 122 11.01 9.90 3.15
CA ALA A 122 11.92 9.79 4.27
C ALA A 122 11.50 10.75 5.40
N GLY A 123 11.85 10.43 6.64
CA GLY A 123 11.42 11.20 7.80
C GLY A 123 10.00 10.85 8.26
N THR A 124 9.65 9.56 8.16
CA THR A 124 8.29 9.09 8.47
C THR A 124 7.94 9.31 9.93
N ASN A 125 6.71 9.73 10.18
CA ASN A 125 6.11 9.79 11.51
C ASN A 125 4.72 9.14 11.49
N LEU A 126 4.13 8.97 12.68
CA LEU A 126 2.87 8.22 12.82
C LEU A 126 1.71 8.88 12.08
N LEU A 127 1.65 10.23 12.05
CA LEU A 127 0.55 10.92 11.36
C LEU A 127 0.65 10.76 9.84
N LEU A 128 1.86 10.82 9.27
CA LEU A 128 2.06 10.57 7.84
C LEU A 128 1.59 9.18 7.45
N LEU A 129 1.91 8.18 8.28
CA LEU A 129 1.48 6.81 8.07
C LEU A 129 -0.06 6.68 8.12
N ILE A 130 -0.72 7.35 9.09
CA ILE A 130 -2.18 7.39 9.19
C ILE A 130 -2.81 7.99 7.92
N GLU A 131 -2.35 9.16 7.48
CA GLU A 131 -2.88 9.84 6.29
C GLU A 131 -2.77 8.94 5.04
N ILE A 132 -1.60 8.32 4.83
CA ILE A 132 -1.39 7.43 3.67
C ILE A 132 -2.29 6.20 3.75
N VAL A 133 -2.39 5.56 4.93
CA VAL A 133 -3.21 4.34 5.09
C VAL A 133 -4.70 4.63 4.89
N CYS A 134 -5.20 5.77 5.38
CA CYS A 134 -6.59 6.19 5.19
C CYS A 134 -6.97 6.33 3.71
N HIS A 135 -6.03 6.80 2.88
CA HIS A 135 -6.26 7.14 1.49
C HIS A 135 -5.58 6.18 0.51
N ILE A 136 -5.03 5.06 0.99
CA ILE A 136 -4.20 4.17 0.18
C ILE A 136 -4.95 3.58 -1.01
N ASN A 137 -6.28 3.51 -0.98
CA ASN A 137 -7.11 2.96 -2.07
C ASN A 137 -7.70 4.02 -3.02
N ASP A 138 -7.36 5.30 -2.83
CA ASP A 138 -7.88 6.39 -3.67
C ASP A 138 -7.26 6.41 -5.07
N ALA A 139 -7.97 6.89 -6.09
CA ALA A 139 -7.57 6.67 -7.48
C ALA A 139 -6.16 7.18 -7.85
N ASP A 140 -5.70 8.29 -7.26
CA ASP A 140 -4.41 8.91 -7.57
C ASP A 140 -3.46 8.88 -6.36
N LEU A 141 -2.58 7.88 -6.33
CA LEU A 141 -1.65 7.67 -5.23
C LEU A 141 -0.62 8.81 -5.08
N ASN A 142 -0.18 9.42 -6.19
CA ASN A 142 0.75 10.55 -6.13
C ASN A 142 0.10 11.72 -5.39
N LYS A 143 -1.15 12.03 -5.74
CA LYS A 143 -1.89 13.09 -5.06
C LYS A 143 -2.12 12.77 -3.59
N VAL A 144 -2.45 11.52 -3.24
CA VAL A 144 -2.57 11.08 -1.84
C VAL A 144 -1.29 11.36 -1.06
N ILE A 145 -0.13 11.03 -1.63
CA ILE A 145 1.17 11.27 -1.00
C ILE A 145 1.44 12.77 -0.85
N GLU A 146 1.18 13.57 -1.89
CA GLU A 146 1.37 15.03 -1.85
C GLU A 146 0.47 15.71 -0.80
N ASP A 147 -0.81 15.34 -0.76
CA ASP A 147 -1.79 15.85 0.19
C ASP A 147 -1.44 15.43 1.63
N ALA A 148 -1.09 14.15 1.84
CA ALA A 148 -0.62 13.66 3.14
C ALA A 148 0.62 14.43 3.62
N LEU A 149 1.63 14.61 2.74
CA LEU A 149 2.82 15.39 3.06
C LEU A 149 2.49 16.85 3.38
N TYR A 150 1.52 17.45 2.70
CA TYR A 150 1.06 18.80 3.00
C TYR A 150 0.42 18.88 4.39
N ASN A 151 -0.52 17.97 4.68
CA ASN A 151 -1.27 17.94 5.94
C ASN A 151 -0.36 17.71 7.16
N VAL A 152 0.66 16.86 7.03
CA VAL A 152 1.51 16.51 8.19
C VAL A 152 2.67 17.46 8.43
N ARG A 153 2.92 18.44 7.55
CA ARG A 153 4.05 19.38 7.72
C ARG A 153 3.97 20.19 9.02
N SER A 154 2.78 20.47 9.51
CA SER A 154 2.53 21.18 10.77
C SER A 154 2.32 20.24 11.97
N SER A 155 2.38 18.92 11.77
CA SER A 155 2.07 17.95 12.83
C SER A 155 3.13 17.86 13.93
N ILE A 156 4.35 18.30 13.65
CA ILE A 156 5.42 18.38 14.65
C ILE A 156 5.29 19.71 15.38
N VAL A 157 4.71 19.66 16.57
CA VAL A 157 4.37 20.84 17.37
C VAL A 157 5.26 20.93 18.61
N TYR A 158 5.81 22.13 18.89
CA TYR A 158 6.52 22.38 20.14
C TYR A 158 5.55 22.83 21.23
N CYS A 159 4.98 21.88 21.95
CA CYS A 159 3.87 22.10 22.88
C CYS A 159 4.14 23.14 23.98
N ASN A 160 5.39 23.39 24.39
CA ASN A 160 5.71 24.44 25.36
C ASN A 160 5.38 25.86 24.86
N LYS A 161 5.21 26.05 23.55
CA LYS A 161 4.83 27.33 22.94
C LYS A 161 3.36 27.35 22.48
N CYS A 162 2.64 26.25 22.59
CA CYS A 162 1.20 26.22 22.29
C CYS A 162 0.46 27.03 23.34
N ARG A 163 -0.39 27.94 22.88
CA ARG A 163 -1.36 28.62 23.75
C ARG A 163 -2.63 27.79 23.79
N GLU A 164 -3.42 27.88 24.86
CA GLU A 164 -4.72 27.19 24.94
C GLU A 164 -5.66 27.55 23.79
N GLU A 165 -5.53 28.78 23.27
CA GLU A 165 -6.29 29.29 22.11
C GLU A 165 -5.98 28.53 20.81
N ASP A 166 -4.74 28.05 20.64
CA ASP A 166 -4.30 27.33 19.43
C ASP A 166 -4.84 25.88 19.41
N VAL A 167 -5.20 25.33 20.58
CA VAL A 167 -5.68 23.94 20.72
C VAL A 167 -7.18 23.84 20.44
N LEU A 168 -7.95 24.92 20.66
CA LEU A 168 -9.41 24.92 20.55
C LEU A 168 -9.92 25.41 19.18
N SER A 169 -9.06 25.99 18.33
CA SER A 169 -9.45 26.49 17.00
C SER A 169 -9.44 25.43 15.89
N GLU A 170 -8.92 24.22 16.15
CA GLU A 170 -8.77 23.15 15.14
C GLU A 170 -9.67 21.91 15.39
N PHE A 171 -10.61 21.98 16.35
CA PHE A 171 -11.62 20.93 16.59
C PHE A 171 -13.04 21.44 16.35
#